data_AF-A0AAN2BKJ6-F1
#
_entry.id   AF-A0AAN2BKJ6-F1
#
_cell.length_a   1.000
_cell.length_b   1.000
_cell.length_c   1.000
_cell.angle_alpha   90.00
_cell.angle_beta   90.00
_cell.angle_gamma   90.00
#
_symmetry.space_group_name_H-M   'P 1'
#
loop_
_entity.id
_entity.type
_entity.pdbx_description
1 polymer ?
#
loop_
_entity_poly.entity_id
_entity_poly.type
_entity_poly.pdbx_seq_one_letter_code
_entity_poly.pdbx_strand_id
1 'polypeptide(L)'
;MTILLIAFVLILCVPSYFLSLEIVLGVFLGRRSKGKTLIDEGDQVSSVILIPAHNEESIIAETLLSLTAELTPNDRVVIVADNCSDSTAKIAKSFNFTVLERTNSQCRGKGFALAHGVSFLEEEGAEVDVVVVLDADCVFEAGSLRQLILCASRKQAPVQGSYLLHLPEGSKSHHKVSEFAIYIKNHVRPAGLASLGGSVPITGSGFAVPFHLLRRVSLASGEIVEDMKLGVDLMLQGYGTAFCPQATIRSLLPLTQDVADGQRKRWEHGHLSVIARYFPRLFSRGLFRANTKLIFTALDFSVLPLVFLLAVNSLLLLFFLLFAVLLNSWVPFLIILGAQLFVLLSLFVANVFSRPRYLKITDAFYALRFIAGKVTVYTALVSGKKSSWVKTQRDKH
;
A
#
# COMPACT_ATOMS: atom_id res chain seq x y z
N MET A 1 -1.59 -29.97 -28.80
CA MET A 1 -1.21 -29.89 -27.37
C MET A 1 -0.26 -28.71 -27.09
N THR A 2 0.79 -28.51 -27.90
CA THR A 2 1.82 -27.48 -27.68
C THR A 2 1.30 -26.03 -27.62
N ILE A 3 0.36 -25.63 -28.49
CA ILE A 3 -0.16 -24.24 -28.51
C ILE A 3 -0.96 -23.92 -27.24
N LEU A 4 -1.84 -24.81 -26.80
CA LEU A 4 -2.62 -24.64 -25.57
C LEU A 4 -1.71 -24.58 -24.33
N LEU A 5 -0.65 -25.40 -24.30
CA LEU A 5 0.34 -25.37 -23.24
C LEU A 5 1.11 -24.04 -23.21
N ILE A 6 1.54 -23.55 -24.37
CA ILE A 6 2.22 -22.25 -24.48
C ILE A 6 1.29 -21.13 -24.02
N ALA A 7 0.03 -21.12 -24.46
CA ALA A 7 -0.96 -20.13 -24.03
C ALA A 7 -1.18 -20.15 -22.51
N PHE A 8 -1.29 -21.34 -21.92
CA PHE A 8 -1.41 -21.52 -20.47
C PHE A 8 -0.19 -20.95 -19.72
N VAL A 9 1.02 -21.25 -20.20
CA VAL A 9 2.27 -20.76 -19.60
C VAL A 9 2.38 -19.23 -19.70
N LEU A 10 2.00 -18.65 -20.85
CA LEU A 10 1.95 -17.21 -21.02
C LEU A 10 1.02 -16.54 -20.00
N ILE A 11 -0.16 -17.13 -19.75
CA ILE A 11 -1.10 -16.65 -18.73
C ILE A 11 -0.46 -16.69 -17.33
N LEU A 12 0.24 -17.78 -16.98
CA LEU A 12 0.94 -17.89 -15.70
C LEU A 12 2.04 -16.84 -15.52
N CYS A 13 2.67 -16.39 -16.61
CA CYS A 13 3.71 -15.38 -16.57
C CYS A 13 3.18 -13.93 -16.54
N VAL A 14 1.88 -13.69 -16.77
CA VAL A 14 1.29 -12.34 -16.80
C VAL A 14 1.63 -11.51 -15.55
N PRO A 15 1.49 -12.02 -14.30
CA PRO A 15 1.84 -11.24 -13.12
C PRO A 15 3.32 -10.83 -13.08
N SER A 16 4.21 -11.69 -13.58
CA SER A 16 5.66 -11.42 -13.60
C SER A 16 6.00 -10.34 -14.62
N TYR A 17 5.47 -10.45 -15.84
CA TYR A 17 5.66 -9.43 -16.87
C TYR A 17 5.06 -8.09 -16.47
N PHE A 18 3.87 -8.10 -15.87
CA PHE A 18 3.20 -6.89 -15.42
C PHE A 18 3.98 -6.20 -14.30
N LEU A 19 4.44 -6.96 -13.28
CA LEU A 19 5.32 -6.44 -12.25
C LEU A 19 6.59 -5.78 -12.83
N SER A 20 7.27 -6.45 -13.75
CA SER A 20 8.47 -5.91 -14.37
C SER A 20 8.19 -4.64 -15.18
N LEU A 21 7.06 -4.60 -15.89
CA LEU A 21 6.62 -3.42 -16.63
C LEU A 21 6.35 -2.25 -15.68
N GLU A 22 5.63 -2.46 -14.59
CA GLU A 22 5.39 -1.45 -13.55
C GLU A 22 6.71 -0.92 -12.99
N ILE A 23 7.66 -1.80 -12.67
CA ILE A 23 8.96 -1.40 -12.13
C ILE A 23 9.72 -0.54 -13.14
N VAL A 24 9.83 -0.99 -14.39
CA VAL A 24 10.56 -0.27 -15.44
C VAL A 24 9.93 1.11 -15.66
N LEU A 25 8.61 1.18 -15.85
CA LEU A 25 7.91 2.44 -16.04
C LEU A 25 8.00 3.35 -14.81
N GLY A 26 7.87 2.79 -13.61
CA GLY A 26 7.98 3.53 -12.36
C GLY A 26 9.35 4.17 -12.17
N VAL A 27 10.42 3.44 -12.50
CA VAL A 27 11.80 3.95 -12.41
C VAL A 27 12.06 5.05 -13.44
N PHE A 28 11.66 4.87 -14.70
CA PHE A 28 12.03 5.79 -15.78
C PHE A 28 11.04 6.94 -16.00
N LEU A 29 9.73 6.68 -15.92
CA LEU A 29 8.68 7.66 -16.15
C LEU A 29 8.21 8.31 -14.85
N GLY A 30 8.19 7.59 -13.74
CA GLY A 30 7.86 8.14 -12.41
C GLY A 30 8.76 9.31 -12.02
N ARG A 31 10.03 9.30 -12.47
CA ARG A 31 10.99 10.40 -12.30
C ARG A 31 10.66 11.66 -13.09
N ARG A 32 10.02 11.55 -14.25
CA ARG A 32 9.58 12.71 -15.05
C ARG A 32 8.40 13.44 -14.40
N SER A 33 7.65 12.74 -13.55
CA SER A 33 6.63 13.31 -12.68
C SER A 33 7.21 14.04 -11.45
N LYS A 34 8.49 14.46 -11.47
CA LYS A 34 8.89 15.66 -10.73
C LYS A 34 8.29 16.90 -11.42
N GLY A 35 6.98 16.92 -11.56
CA GLY A 35 6.23 18.12 -11.90
C GLY A 35 6.50 19.18 -10.84
N LYS A 36 6.40 20.45 -11.23
CA LYS A 36 6.47 21.60 -10.32
C LYS A 36 5.71 21.27 -9.04
N THR A 37 6.34 21.46 -7.88
CA THR A 37 5.65 21.51 -6.60
C THR A 37 4.39 22.34 -6.83
N LEU A 38 3.21 21.76 -6.60
CA LEU A 38 1.95 22.47 -6.72
C LEU A 38 1.94 23.48 -5.57
N ILE A 39 2.59 24.62 -5.76
CA ILE A 39 2.51 25.76 -4.87
C ILE A 39 1.72 26.77 -5.67
N ASP A 40 0.40 26.71 -5.49
CA ASP A 40 -0.42 27.87 -5.78
C ASP A 40 -0.63 28.60 -4.47
N GLU A 41 -0.12 29.83 -4.39
CA GLU A 41 -0.27 30.72 -3.24
C GLU A 41 -1.73 31.19 -3.04
N GLY A 42 -2.69 30.69 -3.85
CA GLY A 42 -4.10 31.07 -3.81
C GLY A 42 -5.12 29.95 -3.66
N ASP A 43 -4.73 28.66 -3.65
CA ASP A 43 -5.71 27.57 -3.54
C ASP A 43 -6.24 27.48 -2.09
N GLN A 44 -7.36 28.09 -1.75
CA GLN A 44 -7.99 28.00 -0.42
C GLN A 44 -8.68 26.65 -0.16
N VAL A 45 -8.07 25.55 -0.62
CA VAL A 45 -8.63 24.21 -0.45
C VAL A 45 -8.67 23.88 1.04
N SER A 46 -9.89 23.74 1.55
CA SER A 46 -10.18 23.36 2.92
C SER A 46 -9.95 21.86 3.12
N SER A 47 -9.35 21.47 4.24
CA SER A 47 -9.08 20.06 4.49
C SER A 47 -9.32 19.63 5.92
N VAL A 48 -9.61 18.33 6.09
CA VAL A 48 -9.61 17.66 7.38
C VAL A 48 -8.57 16.55 7.38
N ILE A 49 -7.64 16.59 8.32
CA ILE A 49 -6.73 15.50 8.61
C ILE A 49 -7.39 14.61 9.66
N LEU A 50 -7.85 13.45 9.22
CA LEU A 50 -8.52 12.44 10.03
C LEU A 50 -7.51 11.39 10.49
N ILE A 51 -7.31 11.30 11.82
CA ILE A 51 -6.30 10.44 12.44
C ILE A 51 -6.98 9.36 13.30
N PRO A 52 -7.08 8.10 12.85
CA PRO A 52 -7.47 7.00 13.71
C PRO A 52 -6.31 6.62 14.65
N ALA A 53 -6.58 6.48 15.95
CA ALA A 53 -5.58 6.12 16.95
C ALA A 53 -6.10 5.04 17.91
N HIS A 54 -5.28 4.01 18.18
CA HIS A 54 -5.57 2.96 19.16
C HIS A 54 -4.30 2.56 19.91
N ASN A 55 -4.18 2.97 21.17
CA ASN A 55 -3.02 2.70 22.03
C ASN A 55 -1.67 3.14 21.43
N GLU A 56 -1.58 4.43 21.08
CA GLU A 56 -0.47 5.11 20.41
C GLU A 56 0.29 6.08 21.33
N GLU A 57 0.19 5.92 22.67
CA GLU A 57 0.74 6.90 23.62
C GLU A 57 2.26 7.15 23.45
N SER A 58 2.99 6.17 22.92
CA SER A 58 4.44 6.24 22.72
C SER A 58 4.87 7.11 21.54
N ILE A 59 3.99 7.38 20.57
CA ILE A 59 4.37 8.01 19.29
C ILE A 59 3.45 9.15 18.86
N ILE A 60 2.19 9.17 19.31
CA ILE A 60 1.19 10.13 18.82
C ILE A 60 1.61 11.59 19.06
N ALA A 61 2.33 11.88 20.15
CA ALA A 61 2.83 13.24 20.42
C ALA A 61 3.79 13.73 19.33
N GLU A 62 4.71 12.88 18.87
CA GLU A 62 5.67 13.21 17.80
C GLU A 62 4.94 13.44 16.47
N THR A 63 3.99 12.56 16.15
CA THR A 63 3.13 12.68 14.96
C THR A 63 2.38 14.01 14.93
N LEU A 64 1.72 14.38 16.03
CA LEU A 64 0.94 15.62 16.12
C LEU A 64 1.80 16.89 16.12
N LEU A 65 2.99 16.85 16.75
CA LEU A 65 3.96 17.94 16.67
C LEU A 65 4.46 18.14 15.24
N SER A 66 4.84 17.06 14.55
CA SER A 66 5.28 17.12 13.15
C SER A 66 4.16 17.61 12.22
N LEU A 67 2.91 17.18 12.45
CA LEU A 67 1.77 17.61 11.66
C LEU A 67 1.53 19.12 11.80
N THR A 68 1.70 19.67 13.00
CA THR A 68 1.48 21.11 13.26
C THR A 68 2.32 22.01 12.34
N ALA A 69 3.53 21.57 11.95
CA ALA A 69 4.40 22.31 11.04
C ALA A 69 3.92 22.32 9.57
N GLU A 70 3.02 21.42 9.19
CA GLU A 70 2.49 21.27 7.82
C GLU A 70 1.11 21.94 7.64
N LEU A 71 0.42 22.28 8.73
CA LEU A 71 -0.95 22.80 8.69
C LEU A 71 -1.00 24.26 8.26
N THR A 72 -2.06 24.59 7.53
CA THR A 72 -2.49 25.96 7.22
C THR A 72 -3.77 26.31 7.99
N PRO A 73 -4.20 27.59 8.02
CA PRO A 73 -5.46 27.98 8.66
C PRO A 73 -6.71 27.32 8.08
N ASN A 74 -6.64 26.75 6.88
CA ASN A 74 -7.75 26.05 6.22
C ASN A 74 -7.80 24.55 6.54
N ASP A 75 -6.85 24.07 7.35
CA ASP A 75 -6.73 22.66 7.72
C ASP A 75 -7.26 22.44 9.14
N ARG A 76 -8.15 21.46 9.28
CA ARG A 76 -8.68 21.00 10.57
C ARG A 76 -8.12 19.62 10.88
N VAL A 77 -7.85 19.33 12.15
CA VAL A 77 -7.42 17.99 12.58
C VAL A 77 -8.50 17.37 13.46
N VAL A 78 -8.91 16.16 13.08
CA VAL A 78 -9.87 15.33 13.82
C VAL A 78 -9.20 14.01 14.16
N ILE A 79 -9.08 13.72 15.46
CA ILE A 79 -8.45 12.51 15.96
C ILE A 79 -9.54 11.61 16.53
N VAL A 80 -9.59 10.36 16.10
CA VAL A 80 -10.50 9.35 16.64
C VAL A 80 -9.70 8.41 17.53
N ALA A 81 -9.74 8.64 18.83
CA ALA A 81 -9.17 7.74 19.84
C ALA A 81 -10.12 6.56 20.04
N ASP A 82 -9.89 5.49 19.29
CA ASP A 82 -10.77 4.31 19.24
C ASP A 82 -10.31 3.24 20.23
N ASN A 83 -11.13 2.91 21.21
CA ASN A 83 -10.92 1.83 22.18
C ASN A 83 -9.57 1.93 22.93
N CYS A 84 -9.05 3.13 23.16
CA CYS A 84 -7.79 3.33 23.87
C CYS A 84 -7.93 2.97 25.35
N SER A 85 -6.92 2.29 25.88
CA SER A 85 -6.77 1.95 27.32
C SER A 85 -5.56 2.65 27.95
N ASP A 86 -4.81 3.41 27.17
CA ASP A 86 -3.58 4.08 27.53
C ASP A 86 -3.76 5.61 27.48
N SER A 87 -2.67 6.38 27.55
CA SER A 87 -2.72 7.85 27.57
C SER A 87 -2.99 8.50 26.21
N THR A 88 -3.27 7.74 25.14
CA THR A 88 -3.41 8.28 23.77
C THR A 88 -4.39 9.45 23.68
N ALA A 89 -5.61 9.28 24.21
CA ALA A 89 -6.63 10.33 24.15
C ALA A 89 -6.24 11.57 24.97
N LYS A 90 -5.60 11.36 26.13
CA LYS A 90 -5.11 12.44 26.99
C LYS A 90 -4.00 13.24 26.30
N ILE A 91 -3.07 12.57 25.64
CA ILE A 91 -1.99 13.20 24.87
C ILE A 91 -2.57 13.94 23.67
N ALA A 92 -3.49 13.33 22.90
CA ALA A 92 -4.13 14.01 21.77
C ALA A 92 -4.85 15.30 22.20
N LYS A 93 -5.53 15.28 23.35
CA LYS A 93 -6.23 16.45 23.91
C LYS A 93 -5.30 17.56 24.43
N SER A 94 -4.01 17.31 24.62
CA SER A 94 -3.08 18.40 24.95
C SER A 94 -2.72 19.25 23.73
N PHE A 95 -3.10 18.81 22.52
CA PHE A 95 -3.04 19.60 21.30
C PHE A 95 -4.37 20.32 21.07
N ASN A 96 -4.33 21.48 20.43
CA ASN A 96 -5.53 22.28 20.10
C ASN A 96 -6.28 21.70 18.88
N PHE A 97 -6.58 20.40 18.91
CA PHE A 97 -7.27 19.64 17.86
C PHE A 97 -8.57 19.04 18.35
N THR A 98 -9.44 18.63 17.43
CA THR A 98 -10.69 17.94 17.78
C THR A 98 -10.38 16.48 18.09
N VAL A 99 -10.76 15.99 19.27
CA VAL A 99 -10.55 14.61 19.70
C VAL A 99 -11.88 13.94 19.99
N LEU A 100 -12.17 12.89 19.24
CA LEU A 100 -13.35 12.02 19.40
C LEU A 100 -12.91 10.74 20.09
N GLU A 101 -13.40 10.53 21.32
CA GLU A 101 -13.20 9.27 22.03
C GLU A 101 -14.32 8.30 21.69
N ARG A 102 -13.96 7.11 21.23
CA ARG A 102 -14.90 6.06 20.85
C ARG A 102 -14.59 4.80 21.63
N THR A 103 -15.58 4.23 22.31
CA THR A 103 -15.48 2.92 22.97
C THR A 103 -16.56 2.01 22.44
N ASN A 104 -16.17 0.98 21.69
CA ASN A 104 -17.08 -0.01 21.13
C ASN A 104 -16.38 -1.37 20.97
N SER A 105 -16.82 -2.34 21.77
CA SER A 105 -16.24 -3.69 21.81
C SER A 105 -16.61 -4.57 20.61
N GLN A 106 -17.71 -4.27 19.91
CA GLN A 106 -18.22 -5.07 18.80
C GLN A 106 -17.72 -4.58 17.44
N CYS A 107 -17.53 -3.28 17.28
CA CYS A 107 -17.14 -2.64 16.03
C CYS A 107 -15.73 -2.08 16.15
N ARG A 108 -14.71 -2.95 16.02
CA ARG A 108 -13.30 -2.60 16.18
C ARG A 108 -12.55 -2.56 14.85
N GLY A 109 -11.56 -1.68 14.74
CA GLY A 109 -10.68 -1.57 13.57
C GLY A 109 -10.66 -0.18 12.99
N LYS A 110 -9.62 0.12 12.20
CA LYS A 110 -9.40 1.44 11.61
C LYS A 110 -10.58 1.90 10.77
N GLY A 111 -11.20 1.01 9.98
CA GLY A 111 -12.40 1.36 9.21
C GLY A 111 -13.57 1.91 10.05
N PHE A 112 -13.79 1.40 11.27
CA PHE A 112 -14.84 1.92 12.16
C PHE A 112 -14.47 3.25 12.81
N ALA A 113 -13.19 3.47 13.12
CA ALA A 113 -12.70 4.76 13.60
C ALA A 113 -12.85 5.83 12.50
N LEU A 114 -12.48 5.51 11.26
CA LEU A 114 -12.67 6.40 10.11
C LEU A 114 -14.15 6.69 9.85
N ALA A 115 -15.02 5.68 9.92
CA ALA A 115 -16.46 5.87 9.78
C ALA A 115 -17.00 6.83 10.83
N HIS A 116 -16.58 6.69 12.10
CA HIS A 116 -17.01 7.58 13.17
C HIS A 116 -16.55 9.04 12.95
N GLY A 117 -15.31 9.23 12.50
CA GLY A 117 -14.81 10.56 12.15
C GLY A 117 -15.56 11.18 10.97
N VAL A 118 -15.88 10.40 9.93
CA VAL A 118 -16.68 10.89 8.80
C VAL A 118 -18.10 11.23 9.22
N SER A 119 -18.76 10.40 10.04
CA SER A 119 -20.10 10.70 10.57
C SER A 119 -20.11 11.99 11.40
N PHE A 120 -19.09 12.20 12.24
CA PHE A 120 -18.94 13.47 12.98
C PHE A 120 -18.89 14.68 12.03
N LEU A 121 -18.09 14.60 10.95
CA LEU A 121 -18.00 15.67 9.94
C LEU A 121 -19.34 15.90 9.21
N GLU A 122 -20.10 14.84 8.95
CA GLU A 122 -21.42 14.96 8.33
C GLU A 122 -22.46 15.57 9.28
N GLU A 123 -22.46 15.17 10.56
CA GLU A 123 -23.38 15.64 11.59
C GLU A 123 -23.19 17.13 11.91
N GLU A 124 -21.94 17.62 11.89
CA GLU A 124 -21.65 19.05 12.05
C GLU A 124 -21.89 19.87 10.78
N GLY A 125 -22.25 19.23 9.66
CA GLY A 125 -22.46 19.90 8.38
C GLY A 125 -21.17 20.46 7.78
N ALA A 126 -20.03 19.78 7.96
CA ALA A 126 -18.74 20.25 7.46
C ALA A 126 -18.74 20.40 5.93
N GLU A 127 -18.46 21.60 5.43
CA GLU A 127 -18.20 21.86 4.02
C GLU A 127 -16.69 21.91 3.81
N VAL A 128 -16.08 20.73 3.63
CA VAL A 128 -14.64 20.59 3.39
C VAL A 128 -14.36 19.94 2.05
N ASP A 129 -13.33 20.41 1.35
CA ASP A 129 -13.01 19.91 0.01
C ASP A 129 -12.44 18.49 0.06
N VAL A 130 -11.49 18.27 0.97
CA VAL A 130 -10.67 17.06 1.01
C VAL A 130 -10.53 16.55 2.45
N VAL A 131 -10.68 15.23 2.62
CA VAL A 131 -10.28 14.53 3.85
C VAL A 131 -8.99 13.76 3.59
N VAL A 132 -7.98 14.02 4.40
CA VAL A 132 -6.70 13.30 4.42
C VAL A 132 -6.73 12.29 5.57
N VAL A 133 -6.40 11.03 5.29
CA VAL A 133 -6.25 10.01 6.33
C VAL A 133 -4.78 9.79 6.64
N LEU A 134 -4.42 9.94 7.91
CA LEU A 134 -3.07 9.78 8.43
C LEU A 134 -3.10 8.86 9.66
N ASP A 135 -2.39 7.74 9.61
CA ASP A 135 -2.19 6.87 10.77
C ASP A 135 -1.40 7.59 11.88
N ALA A 136 -1.69 7.27 13.15
CA ALA A 136 -1.14 7.97 14.31
C ALA A 136 0.39 7.81 14.51
N ASP A 137 1.04 6.95 13.74
CA ASP A 137 2.49 6.69 13.72
C ASP A 137 3.17 7.22 12.44
N CYS A 138 2.47 8.05 11.66
CA CYS A 138 2.93 8.55 10.38
C CYS A 138 3.21 10.06 10.40
N VAL A 139 4.30 10.48 9.74
CA VAL A 139 4.67 11.89 9.56
C VAL A 139 4.77 12.25 8.08
N PHE A 140 4.39 13.47 7.72
CA PHE A 140 4.60 14.00 6.37
C PHE A 140 6.03 14.53 6.20
N GLU A 141 6.65 14.31 5.05
CA GLU A 141 7.81 15.11 4.65
C GLU A 141 7.38 16.54 4.34
N ALA A 142 8.28 17.51 4.52
CA ALA A 142 7.98 18.93 4.32
C ALA A 142 7.24 19.23 3.01
N GLY A 143 6.07 19.86 3.12
CA GLY A 143 5.17 20.23 2.02
C GLY A 143 4.35 19.08 1.42
N SER A 144 4.50 17.85 1.92
CA SER A 144 3.82 16.67 1.35
C SER A 144 2.33 16.68 1.63
N LEU A 145 1.89 17.14 2.80
CA LEU A 145 0.48 17.24 3.13
C LEU A 145 -0.23 18.14 2.10
N ARG A 146 0.38 19.31 1.84
CA ARG A 146 -0.17 20.29 0.91
C ARG A 146 -0.23 19.76 -0.53
N GLN A 147 0.83 19.08 -1.00
CA GLN A 147 0.82 18.43 -2.32
C GLN A 147 -0.31 17.42 -2.45
N LEU A 148 -0.53 16.61 -1.42
CA LEU A 148 -1.55 15.57 -1.42
C LEU A 148 -2.97 16.16 -1.50
N ILE A 149 -3.25 17.18 -0.68
CA ILE A 149 -4.53 17.91 -0.66
C ILE A 149 -4.83 18.53 -2.03
N LEU A 150 -3.86 19.28 -2.58
CA LEU A 150 -4.02 19.95 -3.88
C LEU A 150 -4.21 18.96 -5.02
N CYS A 151 -3.49 17.83 -4.99
CA CYS A 151 -3.65 16.78 -5.98
C CYS A 151 -5.07 16.18 -5.95
N ALA A 152 -5.59 15.88 -4.76
CA ALA A 152 -6.94 15.33 -4.60
C ALA A 152 -8.02 16.32 -5.02
N SER A 153 -7.90 17.59 -4.61
CA SER A 153 -8.83 18.66 -5.00
C SER A 153 -8.84 18.87 -6.52
N ARG A 154 -7.68 19.02 -7.16
CA ARG A 154 -7.60 19.26 -8.61
C ARG A 154 -8.06 18.07 -9.44
N LYS A 155 -7.77 16.85 -9.00
CA LYS A 155 -8.19 15.63 -9.72
C LYS A 155 -9.64 15.25 -9.46
N GLN A 156 -10.27 15.77 -8.39
CA GLN A 156 -11.59 15.36 -7.94
C GLN A 156 -11.70 13.82 -7.84
N ALA A 157 -10.65 13.20 -7.30
CA ALA A 157 -10.50 11.75 -7.19
C ALA A 157 -9.68 11.40 -5.93
N PRO A 158 -9.81 10.17 -5.38
CA PRO A 158 -8.91 9.70 -4.33
C PRO A 158 -7.45 9.76 -4.80
N VAL A 159 -6.53 10.06 -3.89
CA VAL A 159 -5.10 10.17 -4.17
C VAL A 159 -4.29 9.48 -3.09
N GLN A 160 -3.34 8.63 -3.48
CA GLN A 160 -2.38 8.00 -2.59
C GLN A 160 -1.02 8.69 -2.72
N GLY A 161 -0.43 9.08 -1.59
CA GLY A 161 0.97 9.53 -1.52
C GLY A 161 1.96 8.35 -1.42
N SER A 162 3.25 8.66 -1.45
CA SER A 162 4.33 7.69 -1.24
C SER A 162 4.43 7.34 0.25
N TYR A 163 3.76 6.27 0.66
CA TYR A 163 3.85 5.76 2.04
C TYR A 163 5.08 4.87 2.20
N LEU A 164 6.11 5.36 2.89
CA LEU A 164 7.40 4.71 3.06
C LEU A 164 7.66 4.37 4.52
N LEU A 165 8.40 3.29 4.75
CA LEU A 165 8.94 3.00 6.08
C LEU A 165 10.36 3.56 6.16
N HIS A 166 10.67 4.25 7.26
CA HIS A 166 12.02 4.70 7.55
C HIS A 166 12.71 3.78 8.54
N LEU A 167 14.02 3.63 8.36
CA LEU A 167 14.86 2.80 9.21
C LEU A 167 15.41 3.63 10.36
N PRO A 168 15.22 3.21 11.63
CA PRO A 168 15.92 3.81 12.75
C PRO A 168 17.44 3.72 12.56
N GLU A 169 18.18 4.66 13.17
CA GLU A 169 19.64 4.61 13.21
C GLU A 169 20.13 3.29 13.82
N GLY A 170 21.17 2.68 13.24
CA GLY A 170 21.68 1.35 13.67
C GLY A 170 20.95 0.14 13.07
N SER A 171 20.03 0.34 12.12
CA SER A 171 19.28 -0.75 11.46
C SER A 171 20.15 -1.78 10.74
N LYS A 172 19.81 -3.07 10.92
CA LYS A 172 20.48 -4.23 10.32
C LYS A 172 20.09 -4.44 8.84
N SER A 173 20.88 -5.23 8.10
CA SER A 173 20.68 -5.49 6.66
C SER A 173 19.28 -6.00 6.27
N HIS A 174 18.61 -6.78 7.11
CA HIS A 174 17.24 -7.27 6.82
C HIS A 174 16.17 -6.16 6.89
N HIS A 175 16.42 -5.08 7.64
CA HIS A 175 15.56 -3.91 7.63
C HIS A 175 15.69 -3.15 6.30
N LYS A 176 16.90 -3.07 5.72
CA LYS A 176 17.12 -2.48 4.37
C LYS A 176 16.37 -3.20 3.27
N VAL A 177 16.34 -4.53 3.30
CA VAL A 177 15.54 -5.33 2.37
C VAL A 177 14.05 -5.00 2.51
N SER A 178 13.58 -4.78 3.74
CA SER A 178 12.18 -4.42 4.02
C SER A 178 11.84 -3.01 3.55
N GLU A 179 12.71 -2.03 3.80
CA GLU A 179 12.60 -0.67 3.29
C GLU A 179 12.54 -0.66 1.76
N PHE A 180 13.45 -1.38 1.10
CA PHE A 180 13.46 -1.50 -0.36
C PHE A 180 12.18 -2.15 -0.89
N ALA A 181 11.71 -3.23 -0.28
CA ALA A 181 10.46 -3.88 -0.68
C ALA A 181 9.24 -2.95 -0.55
N ILE A 182 9.16 -2.15 0.52
CA ILE A 182 8.12 -1.14 0.69
C ILE A 182 8.27 -0.01 -0.34
N TYR A 183 9.49 0.45 -0.61
CA TYR A 183 9.74 1.46 -1.64
C TYR A 183 9.27 0.98 -3.03
N ILE A 184 9.58 -0.26 -3.40
CA ILE A 184 9.05 -0.86 -4.64
C ILE A 184 7.51 -0.89 -4.62
N LYS A 185 6.92 -1.37 -3.53
CA LYS A 185 5.46 -1.56 -3.40
C LYS A 185 4.66 -0.25 -3.39
N ASN A 186 5.15 0.77 -2.67
CA ASN A 186 4.37 1.97 -2.36
C ASN A 186 4.84 3.21 -3.13
N HIS A 187 5.91 3.12 -3.91
CA HIS A 187 6.37 4.24 -4.74
C HIS A 187 6.62 3.83 -6.19
N VAL A 188 7.50 2.84 -6.44
CA VAL A 188 7.89 2.49 -7.81
C VAL A 188 6.74 1.86 -8.59
N ARG A 189 6.10 0.83 -8.05
CA ARG A 189 4.99 0.16 -8.72
C ARG A 189 3.79 1.08 -8.94
N PRO A 190 3.31 1.86 -7.93
CA PRO A 190 2.25 2.84 -8.14
C PRO A 190 2.58 3.88 -9.21
N ALA A 191 3.83 4.34 -9.30
CA ALA A 191 4.26 5.24 -10.38
C ALA A 191 4.16 4.57 -11.77
N GLY A 192 4.56 3.31 -11.87
CA GLY A 192 4.43 2.53 -13.10
C GLY A 192 2.96 2.30 -13.50
N LEU A 193 2.14 1.86 -12.56
CA LEU A 193 0.71 1.63 -12.76
C LEU A 193 -0.02 2.92 -13.15
N ALA A 194 0.28 4.03 -12.49
CA ALA A 194 -0.27 5.34 -12.86
C ALA A 194 0.14 5.76 -14.27
N SER A 195 1.38 5.45 -14.70
CA SER A 195 1.86 5.72 -16.07
C SER A 195 1.14 4.87 -17.13
N LEU A 196 0.68 3.67 -16.75
CA LEU A 196 -0.18 2.83 -17.58
C LEU A 196 -1.65 3.33 -17.61
N GLY A 197 -2.01 4.30 -16.78
CA GLY A 197 -3.39 4.79 -16.64
C GLY A 197 -4.26 3.94 -15.70
N GLY A 198 -3.65 3.06 -14.89
CA GLY A 198 -4.32 2.30 -13.85
C GLY A 198 -4.68 3.14 -12.62
N SER A 199 -5.60 2.63 -11.80
CA SER A 199 -5.88 3.13 -10.46
C SER A 199 -4.94 2.47 -9.45
N VAL A 200 -4.24 3.25 -8.64
CA VAL A 200 -3.33 2.69 -7.63
C VAL A 200 -4.08 2.21 -6.39
N PRO A 201 -3.60 1.19 -5.67
CA PRO A 201 -4.20 0.81 -4.40
C PRO A 201 -3.98 1.92 -3.36
N ILE A 202 -4.99 2.14 -2.51
CA ILE A 202 -4.81 2.90 -1.26
C ILE A 202 -4.14 1.95 -0.26
N THR A 203 -3.01 2.38 0.32
CA THR A 203 -2.15 1.50 1.12
C THR A 203 -1.84 2.11 2.48
N GLY A 204 -2.71 1.87 3.46
CA GLY A 204 -2.46 2.29 4.84
C GLY A 204 -2.73 3.78 5.03
N SER A 205 -1.67 4.57 5.14
CA SER A 205 -1.71 5.97 5.52
C SER A 205 -1.37 6.89 4.34
N GLY A 206 -1.62 8.19 4.52
CA GLY A 206 -1.13 9.21 3.60
C GLY A 206 -1.89 9.26 2.29
N PHE A 207 -3.21 9.11 2.37
CA PHE A 207 -4.11 9.25 1.23
C PHE A 207 -5.13 10.35 1.49
N ALA A 208 -5.60 10.97 0.41
CA ALA A 208 -6.58 12.03 0.44
C ALA A 208 -7.76 11.69 -0.46
N VAL A 209 -8.97 12.02 -0.01
CA VAL A 209 -10.21 11.76 -0.74
C VAL A 209 -11.05 13.03 -0.71
N PRO A 210 -11.55 13.52 -1.86
CA PRO A 210 -12.56 14.58 -1.86
C PRO A 210 -13.75 14.18 -0.98
N PHE A 211 -14.18 15.06 -0.07
CA PHE A 211 -15.13 14.67 0.98
C PHE A 211 -16.44 14.15 0.40
N HIS A 212 -16.94 14.77 -0.67
CA HIS A 212 -18.14 14.33 -1.39
C HIS A 212 -18.07 12.88 -1.95
N LEU A 213 -16.87 12.33 -2.16
CA LEU A 213 -16.67 10.93 -2.55
C LEU A 213 -16.59 10.02 -1.34
N LEU A 214 -15.90 10.46 -0.28
CA LEU A 214 -15.73 9.67 0.95
C LEU A 214 -17.08 9.35 1.62
N ARG A 215 -18.05 10.26 1.49
CA ARG A 215 -19.43 10.08 1.97
C ARG A 215 -20.24 9.02 1.21
N ARG A 216 -19.77 8.58 0.04
CA ARG A 216 -20.48 7.60 -0.83
C ARG A 216 -20.09 6.16 -0.57
N VAL A 217 -19.20 5.91 0.37
CA VAL A 217 -18.56 4.61 0.59
C VAL A 217 -18.65 4.22 2.05
N SER A 218 -18.93 2.94 2.30
CA SER A 218 -18.97 2.40 3.66
C SER A 218 -17.56 2.05 4.12
N LEU A 219 -17.07 2.82 5.08
CA LEU A 219 -15.79 2.62 5.76
C LEU A 219 -15.87 1.55 6.86
N ALA A 220 -17.06 1.35 7.43
CA ALA A 220 -17.32 0.40 8.51
C ALA A 220 -17.48 -1.05 8.01
N SER A 221 -16.42 -1.62 7.41
CA SER A 221 -16.48 -2.97 6.84
C SER A 221 -15.89 -4.08 7.71
N GLY A 222 -15.13 -3.74 8.77
CA GLY A 222 -14.43 -4.71 9.62
C GLY A 222 -13.38 -5.56 8.88
N GLU A 223 -13.00 -5.17 7.66
CA GLU A 223 -12.03 -5.90 6.83
C GLU A 223 -10.61 -5.52 7.22
N ILE A 224 -9.71 -6.51 7.25
CA ILE A 224 -8.27 -6.31 7.56
C ILE A 224 -7.56 -5.36 6.57
N VAL A 225 -8.19 -5.11 5.41
CA VAL A 225 -7.68 -4.34 4.28
C VAL A 225 -8.67 -3.25 3.88
N GLU A 226 -9.23 -2.55 4.87
CA GLU A 226 -10.25 -1.53 4.68
C GLU A 226 -9.84 -0.44 3.68
N ASP A 227 -8.58 0.00 3.71
CA ASP A 227 -8.05 1.06 2.86
C ASP A 227 -8.06 0.64 1.38
N MET A 228 -7.61 -0.58 1.09
CA MET A 228 -7.59 -1.09 -0.28
C MET A 228 -9.01 -1.35 -0.80
N LYS A 229 -9.93 -1.82 0.06
CA LYS A 229 -11.35 -1.93 -0.28
C LYS A 229 -11.94 -0.57 -0.63
N LEU A 230 -11.67 0.47 0.15
CA LEU A 230 -12.12 1.84 -0.12
C LEU A 230 -11.73 2.28 -1.55
N GLY A 231 -10.46 2.07 -1.92
CA GLY A 231 -9.98 2.37 -3.28
C GLY A 231 -10.73 1.59 -4.37
N VAL A 232 -11.01 0.31 -4.13
CA VAL A 232 -11.75 -0.54 -5.09
C VAL A 232 -13.22 -0.11 -5.21
N ASP A 233 -13.88 0.19 -4.10
CA ASP A 233 -15.27 0.63 -4.09
C ASP A 233 -15.43 1.96 -4.87
N LEU A 234 -14.53 2.92 -4.64
CA LEU A 234 -14.50 4.18 -5.40
C LEU A 234 -14.20 3.94 -6.88
N MET A 235 -13.24 3.07 -7.20
CA MET A 235 -12.91 2.72 -8.58
C MET A 235 -14.11 2.08 -9.31
N LEU A 236 -14.87 1.21 -8.63
CA LEU A 236 -16.08 0.59 -9.17
C LEU A 236 -17.23 1.59 -9.39
N GLN A 237 -17.21 2.73 -8.69
CA GLN A 237 -18.09 3.89 -8.92
C GLN A 237 -17.56 4.86 -10.00
N GLY A 238 -16.38 4.59 -10.57
CA GLY A 238 -15.76 5.41 -11.63
C GLY A 238 -14.65 6.35 -11.16
N TYR A 239 -14.37 6.39 -9.86
CA TYR A 239 -13.36 7.26 -9.25
C TYR A 239 -12.09 6.46 -8.91
N GLY A 240 -11.22 6.29 -9.89
CA GLY A 240 -9.93 5.61 -9.68
C GLY A 240 -8.94 6.48 -8.90
N THR A 241 -8.24 5.87 -7.96
CA THR A 241 -7.18 6.50 -7.16
C THR A 241 -5.99 6.89 -8.02
N ALA A 242 -5.62 8.16 -7.95
CA ALA A 242 -4.41 8.68 -8.56
C ALA A 242 -3.21 8.56 -7.61
N PHE A 243 -2.00 8.60 -8.17
CA PHE A 243 -0.77 8.59 -7.40
C PHE A 243 -0.13 9.97 -7.34
N CYS A 244 0.24 10.43 -6.15
CA CYS A 244 0.99 11.66 -5.91
C CYS A 244 2.40 11.32 -5.40
N PRO A 245 3.39 11.11 -6.28
CA PRO A 245 4.74 10.74 -5.88
C PRO A 245 5.47 11.84 -5.10
N GLN A 246 4.99 13.09 -5.17
CA GLN A 246 5.58 14.25 -4.49
C GLN A 246 5.20 14.33 -3.01
N ALA A 247 4.05 13.75 -2.63
CA ALA A 247 3.64 13.65 -1.24
C ALA A 247 4.27 12.40 -0.62
N THR A 248 5.21 12.56 0.30
CA THR A 248 5.84 11.44 1.00
C THR A 248 5.42 11.41 2.45
N ILE A 249 5.05 10.22 2.91
CA ILE A 249 4.60 9.93 4.27
C ILE A 249 5.52 8.85 4.82
N ARG A 250 6.01 9.04 6.04
CA ARG A 250 6.96 8.13 6.70
C ARG A 250 6.32 7.54 7.95
N SER A 251 6.46 6.23 8.13
CA SER A 251 6.26 5.54 9.42
C SER A 251 7.55 4.85 9.83
N LEU A 252 7.70 4.59 11.13
CA LEU A 252 8.85 3.88 11.68
C LEU A 252 8.68 2.37 11.49
N LEU A 253 9.73 1.71 11.01
CA LEU A 253 9.75 0.25 10.94
C LEU A 253 9.87 -0.33 12.36
N PRO A 254 8.98 -1.24 12.80
CA PRO A 254 9.08 -1.83 14.13
C PRO A 254 10.41 -2.57 14.28
N LEU A 255 11.13 -2.30 15.38
CA LEU A 255 12.48 -2.83 15.63
C LEU A 255 12.48 -4.34 15.92
N THR A 256 11.39 -4.86 16.48
CA THR A 256 11.28 -6.28 16.84
C THR A 256 10.67 -7.14 15.72
N GLN A 257 11.37 -8.22 15.39
CA GLN A 257 11.00 -9.13 14.28
C GLN A 257 9.63 -9.80 14.48
N ASP A 258 9.26 -10.13 15.71
CA ASP A 258 7.97 -10.77 16.01
C ASP A 258 6.77 -9.84 15.72
N VAL A 259 6.92 -8.55 16.02
CA VAL A 259 5.93 -7.50 15.74
C VAL A 259 5.82 -7.29 14.23
N ALA A 260 6.97 -7.21 13.54
CA ALA A 260 7.04 -7.08 12.10
C ALA A 260 6.39 -8.27 11.37
N ASP A 261 6.60 -9.49 11.86
CA ASP A 261 6.08 -10.70 11.22
C ASP A 261 4.56 -10.87 11.44
N GLY A 262 4.03 -10.45 12.60
CA GLY A 262 2.59 -10.38 12.85
C GLY A 262 1.87 -9.39 11.92
N GLN A 263 2.45 -8.20 11.70
CA GLN A 263 1.93 -7.22 10.74
C GLN A 263 1.99 -7.74 9.29
N ARG A 264 3.11 -8.35 8.90
CA ARG A 264 3.31 -8.88 7.53
C ARG A 264 2.35 -10.01 7.19
N LYS A 265 2.12 -10.95 8.11
CA LYS A 265 1.14 -12.04 7.89
C LYS A 265 -0.26 -11.48 7.63
N ARG A 266 -0.66 -10.42 8.37
CA ARG A 266 -1.94 -9.73 8.13
C ARG A 266 -1.99 -9.08 6.75
N TRP A 267 -0.94 -8.38 6.34
CA TRP A 267 -0.88 -7.74 5.02
C TRP A 267 -0.88 -8.73 3.86
N GLU A 268 -0.17 -9.85 3.98
CA GLU A 268 -0.12 -10.88 2.94
C GLU A 268 -1.44 -11.62 2.81
N HIS A 269 -2.05 -12.00 3.93
CA HIS A 269 -3.38 -12.63 3.92
C HIS A 269 -4.44 -11.68 3.36
N GLY A 270 -4.41 -10.42 3.78
CA GLY A 270 -5.30 -9.38 3.27
C GLY A 270 -5.12 -9.10 1.77
N HIS A 271 -3.88 -9.14 1.26
CA HIS A 271 -3.64 -8.98 -0.16
C HIS A 271 -4.26 -10.16 -0.94
N LEU A 272 -4.00 -11.40 -0.54
CA LEU A 272 -4.56 -12.58 -1.23
C LEU A 272 -6.09 -12.61 -1.23
N SER A 273 -6.73 -12.18 -0.14
CA SER A 273 -8.21 -12.11 -0.08
C SER A 273 -8.76 -11.08 -1.05
N VAL A 274 -8.08 -9.95 -1.24
CA VAL A 274 -8.45 -8.93 -2.24
C VAL A 274 -8.28 -9.43 -3.65
N ILE A 275 -7.22 -10.17 -3.96
CA ILE A 275 -7.04 -10.77 -5.28
C ILE A 275 -8.23 -11.68 -5.58
N ALA A 276 -8.51 -12.64 -4.71
CA ALA A 276 -9.59 -13.61 -4.90
C ALA A 276 -10.96 -12.93 -5.08
N ARG A 277 -11.22 -11.86 -4.33
CA ARG A 277 -12.53 -11.18 -4.35
C ARG A 277 -12.67 -10.18 -5.49
N TYR A 278 -11.65 -9.37 -5.77
CA TYR A 278 -11.79 -8.20 -6.64
C TYR A 278 -11.17 -8.39 -8.02
N PHE A 279 -10.17 -9.27 -8.20
CA PHE A 279 -9.57 -9.52 -9.52
C PHE A 279 -10.63 -9.92 -10.58
N PRO A 280 -11.49 -10.95 -10.35
CA PRO A 280 -12.43 -11.38 -11.38
C PRO A 280 -13.45 -10.28 -11.72
N ARG A 281 -13.87 -9.52 -10.71
CA ARG A 281 -14.86 -8.44 -10.86
C ARG A 281 -14.28 -7.25 -11.63
N LEU A 282 -13.05 -6.84 -11.33
CA LEU A 282 -12.40 -5.72 -12.01
C LEU A 282 -12.03 -6.10 -13.45
N PHE A 283 -11.44 -7.28 -13.64
CA PHE A 283 -11.00 -7.74 -14.96
C PHE A 283 -12.18 -7.94 -15.91
N SER A 284 -13.24 -8.63 -15.47
CA SER A 284 -14.44 -8.84 -16.29
C SER A 284 -15.12 -7.52 -16.66
N ARG A 285 -15.36 -6.62 -15.70
CA ARG A 285 -15.95 -5.30 -15.98
C ARG A 285 -15.07 -4.47 -16.90
N GLY A 286 -13.75 -4.51 -16.72
CA GLY A 286 -12.78 -3.84 -17.58
C GLY A 286 -12.87 -4.34 -19.01
N LEU A 287 -12.91 -5.66 -19.21
CA LEU A 287 -13.02 -6.28 -20.52
C LEU A 287 -14.35 -5.96 -21.20
N PHE A 288 -15.49 -6.15 -20.52
CA PHE A 288 -16.82 -5.91 -21.08
C PHE A 288 -17.09 -4.43 -21.39
N ARG A 289 -16.45 -3.50 -20.69
CA ARG A 289 -16.62 -2.05 -20.89
C ARG A 289 -15.46 -1.40 -21.64
N ALA A 290 -14.50 -2.19 -22.14
CA ALA A 290 -13.25 -1.70 -22.73
C ALA A 290 -12.54 -0.63 -21.85
N ASN A 291 -12.63 -0.77 -20.53
CA ASN A 291 -12.05 0.17 -19.57
C ASN A 291 -10.67 -0.31 -19.15
N THR A 292 -9.64 0.28 -19.78
CA THR A 292 -8.23 -0.06 -19.54
C THR A 292 -7.79 0.18 -18.10
N LYS A 293 -8.31 1.22 -17.43
CA LYS A 293 -7.99 1.49 -16.01
C LYS A 293 -8.39 0.32 -15.11
N LEU A 294 -9.58 -0.25 -15.31
CA LEU A 294 -10.03 -1.44 -14.58
C LEU A 294 -9.16 -2.67 -14.88
N ILE A 295 -8.76 -2.85 -16.14
CA ILE A 295 -7.91 -3.98 -16.56
C ILE A 295 -6.54 -3.86 -15.90
N PHE A 296 -5.88 -2.70 -15.99
CA PHE A 296 -4.54 -2.51 -15.40
C PHE A 296 -4.55 -2.62 -13.88
N THR A 297 -5.58 -2.10 -13.19
CA THR A 297 -5.72 -2.31 -11.74
C THR A 297 -5.97 -3.78 -11.40
N ALA A 298 -6.73 -4.52 -12.21
CA ALA A 298 -6.87 -5.96 -12.00
C ALA A 298 -5.52 -6.69 -12.18
N LEU A 299 -4.76 -6.33 -13.22
CA LEU A 299 -3.43 -6.91 -13.44
C LEU A 299 -2.45 -6.59 -12.30
N ASP A 300 -2.49 -5.39 -11.73
CA ASP A 300 -1.71 -5.03 -10.52
C ASP A 300 -2.05 -5.94 -9.34
N PHE A 301 -3.34 -6.19 -9.10
CA PHE A 301 -3.77 -7.13 -8.07
C PHE A 301 -3.32 -8.57 -8.37
N SER A 302 -3.16 -8.98 -9.63
CA SER A 302 -2.63 -10.32 -9.91
C SER A 302 -1.18 -10.51 -9.45
N VAL A 303 -0.45 -9.42 -9.21
CA VAL A 303 0.93 -9.46 -8.72
C VAL A 303 0.96 -9.84 -7.24
N LEU A 304 1.25 -11.12 -7.00
CA LEU A 304 1.45 -11.67 -5.67
C LEU A 304 2.56 -10.91 -4.90
N PRO A 305 2.56 -10.95 -3.55
CA PRO A 305 3.68 -10.49 -2.75
C PRO A 305 5.01 -11.00 -3.32
N LEU A 306 6.00 -10.12 -3.50
CA LEU A 306 7.17 -10.38 -4.35
C LEU A 306 7.89 -11.71 -4.03
N VAL A 307 8.11 -11.99 -2.74
CA VAL A 307 8.75 -13.23 -2.30
C VAL A 307 7.92 -14.47 -2.70
N PHE A 308 6.60 -14.38 -2.59
CA PHE A 308 5.70 -15.45 -2.98
C PHE A 308 5.70 -15.65 -4.50
N LEU A 309 5.65 -14.56 -5.27
CA LEU A 309 5.75 -14.62 -6.74
C LEU A 309 7.05 -15.31 -7.19
N LEU A 310 8.19 -14.90 -6.63
CA LEU A 310 9.50 -15.50 -6.96
C LEU A 310 9.56 -16.98 -6.59
N ALA A 311 8.97 -17.39 -5.47
CA ALA A 311 8.90 -18.79 -5.06
C ALA A 311 8.04 -19.62 -6.03
N VAL A 312 6.84 -19.13 -6.39
CA VAL A 312 5.95 -19.79 -7.37
C VAL A 312 6.65 -19.92 -8.73
N ASN A 313 7.27 -18.85 -9.22
CA ASN A 313 8.02 -18.89 -10.48
C ASN A 313 9.18 -19.90 -10.43
N SER A 314 9.89 -20.00 -9.30
CA SER A 314 11.01 -20.94 -9.15
C SER A 314 10.52 -22.39 -9.17
N LEU A 315 9.39 -22.69 -8.53
CA LEU A 315 8.75 -24.01 -8.59
C LEU A 315 8.26 -24.35 -10.00
N LEU A 316 7.62 -23.40 -10.68
CA LEU A 316 7.21 -23.56 -12.08
C LEU A 316 8.42 -23.80 -12.99
N LEU A 317 9.52 -23.07 -12.79
CA LEU A 317 10.74 -23.24 -13.57
C LEU A 317 11.32 -24.65 -13.40
N LEU A 318 11.39 -25.17 -12.17
CA LEU A 318 11.84 -26.54 -11.90
C LEU A 318 10.92 -27.59 -12.52
N PHE A 319 9.60 -27.41 -12.40
CA PHE A 319 8.62 -28.30 -13.02
C PHE A 319 8.77 -28.33 -14.54
N PHE A 320 8.85 -27.17 -15.18
CA PHE A 320 8.97 -27.09 -16.64
C PHE A 320 10.36 -27.47 -17.16
N LEU A 321 11.41 -27.40 -16.34
CA LEU A 321 12.71 -27.98 -16.65
C LEU A 321 12.62 -29.51 -16.73
N LEU A 322 12.02 -30.15 -15.72
CA LEU A 322 11.79 -31.59 -15.73
C LEU A 322 10.90 -32.00 -16.92
N PHE A 323 9.84 -31.25 -17.17
CA PHE A 323 8.96 -31.44 -18.33
C PHE A 323 9.74 -31.34 -19.65
N ALA A 324 10.64 -30.35 -19.79
CA ALA A 324 11.46 -30.17 -20.98
C ALA A 324 12.43 -31.33 -21.20
N VAL A 325 13.05 -31.85 -20.14
CA VAL A 325 13.96 -33.02 -20.22
C VAL A 325 13.20 -34.30 -20.59
N LEU A 326 12.03 -34.54 -19.99
CA LEU A 326 11.27 -35.77 -20.19
C LEU A 326 10.54 -35.82 -21.55
N LEU A 327 10.05 -34.67 -22.03
CA LEU A 327 9.16 -34.59 -23.20
C LEU A 327 9.77 -33.81 -24.37
N ASN A 328 11.04 -33.41 -24.26
CA ASN A 328 11.79 -32.62 -25.23
C ASN A 328 11.08 -31.34 -25.71
N SER A 329 10.34 -30.69 -24.80
CA SER A 329 9.56 -29.48 -25.07
C SER A 329 10.09 -28.29 -24.26
N TRP A 330 11.05 -27.57 -24.83
CA TRP A 330 11.79 -26.49 -24.16
C TRP A 330 11.06 -25.14 -24.13
N VAL A 331 10.10 -24.90 -25.02
CA VAL A 331 9.45 -23.58 -25.16
C VAL A 331 8.79 -23.09 -23.85
N PRO A 332 7.97 -23.89 -23.13
CA PRO A 332 7.42 -23.50 -21.83
C PRO A 332 8.47 -23.08 -20.79
N PHE A 333 9.55 -23.85 -20.70
CA PHE A 333 10.65 -23.56 -19.78
C PHE A 333 11.33 -22.22 -20.10
N LEU A 334 11.61 -21.96 -21.39
CA LEU A 334 12.23 -20.72 -21.83
C LEU A 334 11.36 -19.48 -21.57
N ILE A 335 10.03 -19.60 -21.70
CA ILE A 335 9.09 -18.51 -21.38
C ILE A 335 9.17 -18.15 -19.89
N ILE A 336 9.10 -19.15 -19.01
CA ILE A 336 9.14 -18.94 -17.55
C ILE A 336 10.51 -18.41 -17.12
N LEU A 337 11.59 -18.94 -17.71
CA LEU A 337 12.95 -18.45 -17.47
C LEU A 337 13.07 -16.97 -17.87
N GLY A 338 12.56 -16.60 -19.04
CA GLY A 338 12.54 -15.22 -19.52
C GLY A 338 11.76 -14.30 -18.58
N ALA A 339 10.59 -14.73 -18.10
CA ALA A 339 9.80 -13.97 -17.14
C ALA A 339 10.55 -13.77 -15.80
N GLN A 340 11.18 -14.82 -15.27
CA GLN A 340 11.96 -14.74 -14.03
C GLN A 340 13.18 -13.81 -14.18
N LEU A 341 13.92 -13.92 -15.28
CA LEU A 341 15.06 -13.05 -15.57
C LEU A 341 14.63 -11.59 -15.73
N PHE A 342 13.46 -11.33 -16.33
CA PHE A 342 12.94 -9.98 -16.46
C PHE A 342 12.56 -9.36 -15.11
N VAL A 343 11.94 -10.14 -14.20
CA VAL A 343 11.69 -9.71 -12.82
C VAL A 343 13.00 -9.36 -12.12
N LEU A 344 13.99 -10.25 -12.15
CA LEU A 344 15.29 -10.01 -11.51
C LEU A 344 16.00 -8.78 -12.10
N LEU A 345 15.99 -8.63 -13.43
CA LEU A 345 16.57 -7.48 -14.12
C LEU A 345 15.86 -6.17 -13.73
N SER A 346 14.52 -6.18 -13.70
CA SER A 346 13.74 -5.00 -13.32
C SER A 346 14.02 -4.57 -11.87
N LEU A 347 14.11 -5.53 -10.94
CA LEU A 347 14.49 -5.26 -9.54
C LEU A 347 15.93 -4.77 -9.42
N PHE A 348 16.86 -5.32 -10.22
CA PHE A 348 18.23 -4.84 -10.27
C PHE A 348 18.31 -3.39 -10.75
N VAL A 349 17.61 -3.06 -11.84
CA VAL A 349 17.49 -1.69 -12.35
C VAL A 349 16.91 -0.78 -11.28
N ALA A 350 15.80 -1.17 -10.65
CA ALA A 350 15.22 -0.39 -9.56
C ALA A 350 16.23 -0.17 -8.43
N ASN A 351 16.95 -1.20 -8.00
CA ASN A 351 17.98 -1.10 -6.95
C ASN A 351 19.07 -0.08 -7.30
N VAL A 352 19.59 -0.11 -8.54
CA VAL A 352 20.62 0.84 -9.03
C VAL A 352 20.10 2.29 -8.99
N PHE A 353 18.82 2.48 -9.31
CA PHE A 353 18.19 3.80 -9.38
C PHE A 353 17.53 4.26 -8.06
N SER A 354 17.51 3.44 -7.00
CA SER A 354 16.81 3.74 -5.73
C SER A 354 17.62 4.55 -4.72
N ARG A 355 18.67 5.28 -5.12
CA ARG A 355 19.51 6.03 -4.15
C ARG A 355 18.68 6.97 -3.27
N PRO A 356 18.89 7.00 -1.94
CA PRO A 356 19.94 6.32 -1.16
C PRO A 356 19.63 4.85 -0.76
N ARG A 357 18.46 4.31 -1.07
CA ARG A 357 17.93 2.99 -0.65
C ARG A 357 18.49 1.80 -1.44
N TYR A 358 19.74 1.86 -1.87
CA TYR A 358 20.35 0.77 -2.64
C TYR A 358 20.78 -0.38 -1.71
N LEU A 359 20.43 -1.60 -2.07
CA LEU A 359 20.88 -2.84 -1.44
C LEU A 359 22.27 -3.21 -1.97
N LYS A 360 23.18 -3.54 -1.05
CA LYS A 360 24.49 -4.12 -1.38
C LYS A 360 24.32 -5.61 -1.67
N ILE A 361 25.30 -6.22 -2.34
CA ILE A 361 25.34 -7.67 -2.58
C ILE A 361 25.24 -8.46 -1.25
N THR A 362 25.84 -7.95 -0.18
CA THR A 362 25.74 -8.53 1.17
C THR A 362 24.30 -8.57 1.69
N ASP A 363 23.46 -7.61 1.31
CA ASP A 363 22.04 -7.57 1.69
C ASP A 363 21.21 -8.60 0.90
N ALA A 364 21.65 -8.98 -0.30
CA ALA A 364 20.98 -10.00 -1.13
C ALA A 364 21.02 -11.40 -0.50
N PHE A 365 22.10 -11.75 0.21
CA PHE A 365 22.16 -13.01 0.98
C PHE A 365 21.14 -13.03 2.13
N TYR A 366 20.86 -11.89 2.76
CA TYR A 366 19.79 -11.79 3.74
C TYR A 366 18.41 -11.89 3.10
N ALA A 367 18.22 -11.35 1.88
CA ALA A 367 16.99 -11.53 1.13
C ALA A 367 16.70 -13.02 0.87
N LEU A 368 17.72 -13.82 0.50
CA LEU A 368 17.58 -15.27 0.33
C LEU A 368 17.15 -15.98 1.62
N ARG A 369 17.78 -15.65 2.76
CA ARG A 369 17.41 -16.23 4.06
C ARG A 369 16.01 -15.80 4.52
N PHE A 370 15.64 -14.55 4.23
CA PHE A 370 14.31 -13.99 4.47
C PHE A 370 13.24 -14.70 3.63
N ILE A 371 13.53 -14.96 2.36
CA ILE A 371 12.66 -15.73 1.44
C ILE A 371 12.47 -17.15 1.96
N ALA A 372 13.53 -17.82 2.42
CA ALA A 372 13.45 -19.17 2.97
C ALA A 372 12.55 -19.26 4.22
N GLY A 373 12.64 -18.28 5.13
CA GLY A 373 11.76 -18.21 6.31
C GLY A 373 10.28 -17.97 5.99
N LYS A 374 9.97 -17.42 4.81
CA LYS A 374 8.60 -17.18 4.34
C LYS A 374 7.91 -18.42 3.78
N VAL A 375 8.66 -19.43 3.33
CA VAL A 375 8.10 -20.68 2.79
C VAL A 375 7.17 -21.33 3.81
N THR A 376 7.54 -21.32 5.09
CA THR A 376 6.72 -21.86 6.20
C THR A 376 5.42 -21.09 6.45
N VAL A 377 5.39 -19.79 6.14
CA VAL A 377 4.18 -18.95 6.24
C VAL A 377 3.22 -19.28 5.09
N TYR A 378 3.74 -19.49 3.88
CA TYR A 378 2.91 -19.82 2.72
C TYR A 378 2.39 -21.27 2.76
N THR A 379 3.14 -22.23 3.30
CA THR A 379 2.62 -23.59 3.53
C THR A 379 1.51 -23.61 4.59
N ALA A 380 1.57 -22.74 5.61
CA ALA A 380 0.50 -22.55 6.57
C ALA A 380 -0.77 -21.91 5.95
N LEU A 381 -0.60 -20.99 4.98
CA LEU A 381 -1.71 -20.37 4.25
C LEU A 381 -2.40 -21.36 3.30
N VAL A 382 -1.63 -22.16 2.55
CA VAL A 382 -2.16 -23.19 1.63
C VAL A 382 -2.87 -24.32 2.38
N SER A 383 -2.46 -24.62 3.62
CA SER A 383 -3.09 -25.64 4.46
C SER A 383 -4.38 -25.17 5.17
N GLY A 384 -4.88 -23.96 4.88
CA GLY A 384 -6.19 -23.51 5.37
C GLY A 384 -6.27 -23.25 6.88
N LYS A 385 -5.14 -23.24 7.60
CA LYS A 385 -5.13 -22.88 9.02
C LYS A 385 -5.42 -21.39 9.14
N LYS A 386 -6.65 -21.07 9.56
CA LYS A 386 -7.05 -19.71 9.94
C LYS A 386 -6.06 -19.20 10.99
N SER A 387 -5.24 -18.23 10.61
CA SER A 387 -4.45 -17.45 11.55
C SER A 387 -5.45 -16.75 12.46
N SER A 388 -5.60 -17.23 13.69
CA SER A 388 -6.31 -16.52 14.74
C SER A 388 -5.71 -15.12 14.91
N TRP A 389 -6.55 -14.17 15.28
CA TRP A 389 -6.12 -12.82 15.64
C TRP A 389 -5.05 -12.92 16.74
N VAL A 390 -3.79 -12.65 16.40
CA VAL A 390 -2.70 -12.56 17.37
C VAL A 390 -2.50 -11.08 17.67
N LYS A 391 -2.84 -10.67 18.88
CA LYS A 391 -2.61 -9.32 19.40
C LYS A 391 -1.14 -8.97 19.20
N THR A 392 -0.87 -7.93 18.41
CA THR A 392 0.50 -7.45 18.22
C THR A 392 0.91 -6.73 19.51
N GLN A 393 1.85 -7.29 20.28
CA GLN A 393 2.47 -6.56 21.38
C GLN A 393 3.41 -5.52 20.77
N ARG A 394 3.39 -4.28 21.27
CA ARG A 394 4.38 -3.26 20.89
C ARG A 394 5.51 -3.28 21.90
N ASP A 395 6.72 -2.98 21.42
CA ASP A 395 7.86 -2.77 22.29
C ASP A 395 7.55 -1.61 23.24
N LYS A 396 7.65 -1.87 24.54
CA LYS A 396 7.72 -0.80 25.54
C LYS A 396 9.13 -0.24 25.44
N HIS A 397 9.26 0.97 24.91
CA HIS A 397 10.49 1.75 25.05
C HIS A 397 10.59 2.33 26.45
#